data_AF-A0A1D9Q6Z9-F1
#
_entry.id   AF-A0A1D9Q6Z9-F1
#
_cell.length_a   1.000
_cell.length_b   1.000
_cell.length_c   1.000
_cell.angle_alpha   90.00
_cell.angle_beta   90.00
_cell.angle_gamma   90.00
#
_symmetry.space_group_name_H-M   'P 1'
#
loop_
_entity.id
_entity.type
_entity.pdbx_description
1 polymer ?
#
loop_
_entity_poly.entity_id
_entity_poly.type
_entity_poly.pdbx_seq_one_letter_code
_entity_poly.pdbx_strand_id
1 'polypeptide(L)'
;MPKRASTSAPSSSTVLPKKPRQTVHLIKNILYLDEYEAATTDHTELVELFGNLQDAHRSKIIEFRNMKNDIEKLEAKADEDEHEIEKSWEDVENYHIEVTYLFQQTRSLNDEIGEYIRGNESYTEENSRFRDIIKALKSDNKKDEAKIANLEAQIAKGGVKTGEHTAAPKYDPYIVKQQAKNMAQVMRDAIKLQMKWAPSCKTSGKRWSYTSMVPSADVFYKLFRLDRATELRAKKKWKQKKISIDGFEDMGTWTVTIRYNSLELVSNILLKFDAEKNSFTVSGKYGVPSIRV
;
A
#
# COMPACT_ATOMS: atom_id res chain seq x y z
N MET A 1 0.57 4.23 42.52
CA MET A 1 1.10 3.49 43.70
C MET A 1 1.14 2.01 43.41
N PRO A 2 2.33 1.40 43.44
CA PRO A 2 2.48 0.01 43.85
C PRO A 2 3.42 -0.12 45.06
N LYS A 3 3.18 -1.19 45.83
CA LYS A 3 3.70 -1.47 47.17
C LYS A 3 5.22 -1.69 47.18
N ARG A 4 5.86 -1.05 48.16
CA ARG A 4 7.26 -1.20 48.57
C ARG A 4 7.48 -2.62 49.10
N ALA A 5 8.31 -3.41 48.42
CA ALA A 5 8.82 -4.66 48.97
C ALA A 5 10.05 -4.36 49.83
N SER A 6 9.97 -4.68 51.11
CA SER A 6 11.06 -4.66 52.08
C SER A 6 11.90 -5.91 51.93
N THR A 7 13.11 -5.79 51.42
CA THR A 7 14.13 -6.84 51.51
C THR A 7 15.11 -6.47 52.61
N SER A 8 15.00 -7.21 53.72
CA SER A 8 15.93 -7.25 54.84
C SER A 8 17.35 -7.53 54.35
N ALA A 9 18.26 -6.59 54.60
CA ALA A 9 19.68 -6.84 54.52
C ALA A 9 20.10 -7.92 55.54
N PRO A 10 20.82 -8.98 55.16
CA PRO A 10 21.51 -9.79 56.15
C PRO A 10 22.71 -8.98 56.67
N SER A 11 22.55 -8.46 57.88
CA SER A 11 23.66 -8.03 58.72
C SER A 11 24.59 -9.21 58.93
N SER A 12 25.73 -9.22 58.24
CA SER A 12 26.85 -10.09 58.57
C SER A 12 28.06 -9.23 58.87
N SER A 13 28.11 -8.82 60.14
CA SER A 13 29.33 -8.38 60.81
C SER A 13 30.36 -9.52 60.74
N THR A 14 31.16 -9.56 59.69
CA THR A 14 32.41 -10.32 59.70
C THR A 14 33.49 -9.41 60.27
N VAL A 15 33.70 -9.57 61.57
CA VAL A 15 34.84 -9.04 62.30
C VAL A 15 36.11 -9.43 61.52
N LEU A 16 36.78 -8.45 60.92
CA LEU A 16 38.12 -8.65 60.40
C LEU A 16 39.00 -9.13 61.57
N PRO A 17 39.68 -10.29 61.47
CA PRO A 17 40.62 -10.68 62.50
C PRO A 17 41.70 -9.60 62.54
N LYS A 18 41.79 -8.89 63.67
CA LYS A 18 42.90 -7.99 63.98
C LYS A 18 44.19 -8.81 63.85
N LYS A 19 44.88 -8.69 62.71
CA LYS A 19 46.23 -9.24 62.55
C LYS A 19 47.11 -8.64 63.64
N PRO A 20 47.98 -9.44 64.26
CA PRO A 20 48.72 -9.02 65.45
C PRO A 20 49.62 -7.84 65.08
N ARG A 21 49.36 -6.68 65.70
CA ARG A 21 50.25 -5.51 65.66
C ARG A 21 51.66 -5.78 66.22
N GLN A 22 51.89 -6.97 66.79
CA GLN A 22 53.16 -7.37 67.38
C GLN A 22 54.26 -7.63 66.33
N THR A 23 53.95 -8.27 65.18
CA THR A 23 55.00 -8.71 64.25
C THR A 23 55.73 -7.54 63.57
N VAL A 24 55.02 -6.44 63.29
CA VAL A 24 55.60 -5.23 62.67
C VAL A 24 56.49 -4.47 63.66
N HIS A 25 56.17 -4.51 64.95
CA HIS A 25 56.97 -3.82 65.98
C HIS A 25 58.30 -4.53 66.26
N LEU A 26 58.33 -5.87 66.20
CA LEU A 26 59.57 -6.65 66.36
C LEU A 26 60.52 -6.49 65.17
N ILE A 27 60.01 -6.48 63.93
CA ILE A 27 60.85 -6.37 62.72
C ILE A 27 61.54 -4.99 62.63
N LYS A 28 60.84 -3.91 63.05
CA LYS A 28 61.45 -2.56 63.12
C LYS A 28 62.57 -2.46 64.15
N ASN A 29 62.47 -3.17 65.27
CA ASN A 29 63.53 -3.17 66.28
C ASN A 29 64.75 -3.98 65.82
N ILE A 30 64.56 -5.09 65.09
CA ILE A 30 65.65 -5.97 64.63
C ILE A 30 66.47 -5.36 63.47
N LEU A 31 65.82 -4.67 62.53
CA LEU A 31 66.49 -3.99 61.41
C LEU A 31 67.32 -2.76 61.84
N TYR A 32 67.20 -2.35 63.10
CA TYR A 32 67.91 -1.22 63.71
C TYR A 32 68.74 -1.64 64.95
N LEU A 33 69.07 -2.93 65.10
CA LEU A 33 70.00 -3.36 66.15
C LEU A 33 71.42 -2.96 65.76
N ASP A 34 72.07 -2.15 66.59
CA ASP A 34 73.53 -1.95 66.52
C ASP A 34 74.24 -3.29 66.79
N GLU A 35 75.45 -3.45 66.24
CA GLU A 35 76.23 -4.71 66.21
C GLU A 35 76.35 -5.44 67.57
N TYR A 36 76.15 -4.73 68.68
CA TYR A 36 76.21 -5.27 70.04
C TYR A 36 74.95 -6.04 70.47
N GLU A 37 73.75 -5.64 70.04
CA GLU A 37 72.49 -6.31 70.42
C GLU A 37 72.22 -7.58 69.58
N ALA A 38 72.77 -7.63 68.36
CA ALA A 38 72.76 -8.81 67.51
C ALA A 38 73.57 -9.98 68.11
N ALA A 39 74.61 -9.70 68.91
CA ALA A 39 75.49 -10.71 69.50
C ALA A 39 74.88 -11.45 70.72
N THR A 40 73.83 -10.90 71.34
CA THR A 40 73.16 -11.49 72.52
C THR A 40 71.79 -12.12 72.22
N THR A 41 71.31 -12.00 70.98
CA THR A 41 70.00 -12.54 70.56
C THR A 41 70.14 -14.02 70.19
N ASP A 42 69.26 -14.89 70.70
CA ASP A 42 69.29 -16.33 70.41
C ASP A 42 69.11 -16.57 68.90
N HIS A 43 70.15 -17.12 68.26
CA HIS A 43 70.15 -17.44 66.83
C HIS A 43 68.95 -18.29 66.41
N THR A 44 68.43 -19.11 67.32
CA THR A 44 67.26 -19.96 67.08
C THR A 44 66.00 -19.13 66.84
N GLU A 45 65.78 -18.07 67.62
CA GLU A 45 64.63 -17.17 67.49
C GLU A 45 64.69 -16.37 66.19
N LEU A 46 65.89 -15.94 65.78
CA LEU A 46 66.08 -15.23 64.51
C LEU A 46 65.78 -16.14 63.30
N VAL A 47 66.27 -17.38 63.32
CA VAL A 47 66.00 -18.35 62.24
C VAL A 47 64.50 -18.65 62.13
N GLU A 48 63.80 -18.81 63.25
CA GLU A 48 62.35 -19.03 63.28
C GLU A 48 61.59 -17.80 62.73
N LEU A 49 61.98 -16.59 63.12
CA LEU A 49 61.37 -15.35 62.61
C LEU A 49 61.55 -15.20 61.09
N PHE A 50 62.75 -15.47 60.57
CA PHE A 50 63.01 -15.43 59.13
C PHE A 50 62.22 -16.49 58.37
N GLY A 51 62.10 -17.71 58.91
CA GLY A 51 61.24 -18.76 58.34
C GLY A 51 59.78 -18.33 58.25
N ASN A 52 59.23 -17.83 59.36
CA ASN A 52 57.86 -17.30 59.43
C ASN A 52 57.62 -16.14 58.45
N LEU A 53 58.60 -15.24 58.30
CA LEU A 53 58.51 -14.13 57.34
C LEU A 53 58.54 -14.61 55.89
N GLN A 54 59.39 -15.60 55.57
CA GLN A 54 59.47 -16.20 54.25
C GLN A 54 58.17 -16.92 53.88
N ASP A 55 57.56 -17.64 54.82
CA ASP A 55 56.29 -18.32 54.62
C ASP A 55 55.12 -17.34 54.49
N ALA A 56 55.10 -16.26 55.29
CA ALA A 56 54.13 -15.18 55.13
C ALA A 56 54.25 -14.49 53.77
N HIS A 57 55.46 -14.26 53.28
CA HIS A 57 55.71 -13.69 51.96
C HIS A 57 55.25 -14.65 50.84
N ARG A 58 55.57 -15.95 50.94
CA ARG A 58 55.08 -16.98 49.99
C ARG A 58 53.55 -17.07 49.97
N SER A 59 52.92 -17.05 51.14
CA SER A 59 51.47 -17.02 51.27
C SER A 59 50.87 -15.80 50.57
N LYS A 60 51.48 -14.62 50.76
CA LYS A 60 51.06 -13.39 50.08
C LYS A 60 51.20 -13.47 48.56
N ILE A 61 52.28 -14.04 48.03
CA ILE A 61 52.45 -14.26 46.59
C ILE A 61 51.33 -15.14 46.02
N ILE A 62 50.94 -16.19 46.75
CA ILE A 62 49.84 -17.07 46.33
C ILE A 62 48.51 -16.32 46.32
N GLU A 63 48.22 -15.54 47.37
CA GLU A 63 47.03 -14.69 47.42
C GLU A 63 46.99 -13.70 46.23
N PHE A 64 48.10 -13.02 45.93
CA PHE A 64 48.19 -12.11 44.79
C PHE A 64 47.95 -12.83 43.46
N ARG A 65 48.50 -14.03 43.28
CA ARG A 65 48.26 -14.83 42.08
C ARG A 65 46.78 -15.22 41.95
N ASN A 66 46.14 -15.63 43.04
CA ASN A 66 44.72 -15.99 43.03
C ASN A 66 43.85 -14.77 42.69
N MET A 67 44.11 -13.62 43.32
CA MET A 67 43.40 -12.37 42.99
C MET A 67 43.58 -11.98 41.53
N LYS A 68 44.79 -12.13 40.98
CA LYS A 68 45.03 -11.88 39.56
C LYS A 68 44.19 -12.80 38.66
N ASN A 69 44.16 -14.09 38.94
CA ASN A 69 43.35 -15.05 38.18
C ASN A 69 41.85 -14.75 38.29
N ASP A 70 41.37 -14.28 39.45
CA ASP A 70 39.97 -13.90 39.62
C ASP A 70 39.63 -12.62 38.86
N ILE A 71 40.55 -11.65 38.78
CA ILE A 71 40.42 -10.46 37.91
C ILE A 71 40.34 -10.89 36.45
N GLU A 72 41.25 -11.75 35.98
CA GLU A 72 41.26 -12.23 34.58
C GLU A 72 39.94 -12.93 34.21
N LYS A 73 39.34 -13.70 35.15
CA LYS A 73 38.01 -14.30 34.94
C LYS A 73 36.88 -13.28 34.89
N LEU A 74 36.94 -12.25 35.73
CA LEU A 74 35.94 -11.19 35.75
C LEU A 74 36.01 -10.33 34.49
N GLU A 75 37.21 -10.04 33.99
CA GLU A 75 37.42 -9.36 32.70
C GLU A 75 36.84 -10.17 31.55
N ALA A 76 37.17 -11.47 31.45
CA ALA A 76 36.61 -12.34 30.41
C ALA A 76 35.08 -12.42 30.44
N LYS A 77 34.48 -12.42 31.63
CA LYS A 77 33.02 -12.39 31.79
C LYS A 77 32.43 -11.04 31.37
N ALA A 78 33.09 -9.93 31.70
CA ALA A 78 32.63 -8.61 31.31
C ALA A 78 32.62 -8.44 29.79
N ASP A 79 33.63 -8.98 29.09
CA ASP A 79 33.69 -8.98 27.63
C ASP A 79 32.54 -9.82 27.01
N GLU A 80 32.21 -10.96 27.62
CA GLU A 80 31.07 -11.80 27.20
C GLU A 80 29.72 -11.08 27.40
N ASP A 81 29.51 -10.49 28.58
CA ASP A 81 28.31 -9.72 28.90
C ASP A 81 28.17 -8.49 27.95
N GLU A 82 29.27 -7.81 27.62
CA GLU A 82 29.29 -6.68 26.67
C GLU A 82 28.89 -7.12 25.26
N HIS A 83 29.41 -8.25 24.79
CA HIS A 83 29.05 -8.81 23.49
C HIS A 83 27.58 -9.21 23.41
N GLU A 84 27.02 -9.80 24.48
CA GLU A 84 25.59 -10.12 24.54
C GLU A 84 24.72 -8.85 24.51
N ILE A 85 25.14 -7.79 25.20
CA ILE A 85 24.45 -6.49 25.18
C ILE A 85 24.46 -5.90 23.76
N GLU A 86 25.61 -5.90 23.08
CA GLU A 86 25.73 -5.36 21.72
C GLU A 86 24.80 -6.08 20.74
N LYS A 87 24.76 -7.42 20.79
CA LYS A 87 23.83 -8.23 20.00
C LYS A 87 22.37 -7.89 20.29
N SER A 88 22.02 -7.70 21.57
CA SER A 88 20.68 -7.28 21.96
C SER A 88 20.32 -5.89 21.43
N TRP A 89 21.28 -4.98 21.29
CA TRP A 89 21.03 -3.65 20.70
C TRP A 89 20.78 -3.72 19.20
N GLU A 90 21.50 -4.56 18.46
CA GLU A 90 21.23 -4.80 17.03
C GLU A 90 19.81 -5.33 16.81
N ASP A 91 19.36 -6.27 17.64
CA ASP A 91 17.99 -6.79 17.58
C ASP A 91 16.95 -5.69 17.84
N VAL A 92 17.18 -4.84 18.84
CA VAL A 92 16.31 -3.69 19.16
C VAL A 92 16.26 -2.69 18.00
N GLU A 93 17.39 -2.40 17.36
CA GLU A 93 17.46 -1.50 16.21
C GLU A 93 16.69 -2.06 15.00
N ASN A 94 16.83 -3.37 14.73
CA ASN A 94 16.05 -4.06 13.70
C ASN A 94 14.55 -3.98 13.97
N TYR A 95 14.11 -4.23 15.22
CA TYR A 95 12.70 -4.06 15.61
C TYR A 95 12.24 -2.61 15.44
N HIS A 96 13.07 -1.64 15.77
CA HIS A 96 12.73 -0.22 15.62
C HIS A 96 12.49 0.15 14.14
N ILE A 97 13.32 -0.35 13.23
CA ILE A 97 13.16 -0.16 11.79
C ILE A 97 11.83 -0.76 11.31
N GLU A 98 11.53 -2.00 11.71
CA GLU A 98 10.29 -2.69 11.32
C GLU A 98 9.04 -1.95 11.84
N VAL A 99 9.04 -1.56 13.12
CA VAL A 99 7.96 -0.79 13.73
C VAL A 99 7.74 0.53 12.98
N THR A 100 8.83 1.24 12.65
CA THR A 100 8.76 2.50 11.91
C THR A 100 8.14 2.32 10.51
N TYR A 101 8.52 1.25 9.80
CA TYR A 101 7.94 0.91 8.51
C TYR A 101 6.44 0.62 8.62
N LEU A 102 6.03 -0.17 9.61
CA LEU A 102 4.62 -0.49 9.84
C LEU A 102 3.79 0.75 10.18
N PHE A 103 4.34 1.70 10.96
CA PHE A 103 3.69 2.98 11.23
C PHE A 103 3.47 3.79 9.95
N GLN A 104 4.45 3.84 9.05
CA GLN A 104 4.32 4.54 7.76
C GLN A 104 3.24 3.90 6.89
N GLN A 105 3.21 2.57 6.79
CA GLN A 105 2.16 1.85 6.07
C GLN A 105 0.76 2.13 6.64
N THR A 106 0.63 2.09 7.97
CA THR A 106 -0.63 2.34 8.67
C THR A 106 -1.14 3.74 8.39
N ARG A 107 -0.24 4.74 8.37
CA ARG A 107 -0.60 6.12 8.02
C ARG A 107 -1.10 6.23 6.58
N SER A 108 -0.39 5.62 5.64
CA SER A 108 -0.81 5.60 4.22
C SER A 108 -2.18 4.97 4.04
N LEU A 109 -2.45 3.84 4.72
CA LEU A 109 -3.76 3.18 4.66
C LEU A 109 -4.87 4.05 5.26
N ASN A 110 -4.60 4.74 6.37
CA ASN A 110 -5.56 5.66 6.96
C ASN A 110 -5.91 6.83 6.04
N ASP A 111 -4.92 7.36 5.30
CA ASP A 111 -5.16 8.43 4.33
C ASP A 111 -6.05 7.94 3.18
N GLU A 112 -5.79 6.73 2.65
CA GLU A 112 -6.61 6.09 1.60
C GLU A 112 -8.05 5.83 2.07
N ILE A 113 -8.23 5.32 3.29
CA ILE A 113 -9.54 5.14 3.90
C ILE A 113 -10.27 6.49 4.02
N GLY A 114 -9.56 7.55 4.40
CA GLY A 114 -10.10 8.90 4.50
C GLY A 114 -10.61 9.43 3.15
N GLU A 115 -9.91 9.17 2.05
CA GLU A 115 -10.37 9.52 0.70
C GLU A 115 -11.61 8.73 0.30
N TYR A 116 -11.65 7.42 0.59
CA TYR A 116 -12.79 6.57 0.29
C TYR A 116 -14.06 7.02 1.03
N ILE A 117 -13.94 7.39 2.31
CA ILE A 117 -15.06 7.91 3.11
C ILE A 117 -15.61 9.21 2.50
N ARG A 118 -14.73 10.18 2.20
CA ARG A 118 -15.15 11.45 1.55
C ARG A 118 -15.86 11.21 0.22
N GLY A 119 -15.34 10.28 -0.59
CA GLY A 119 -15.97 9.90 -1.85
C GLY A 119 -17.38 9.37 -1.63
N ASN A 120 -17.57 8.47 -0.66
CA ASN A 120 -18.88 7.91 -0.33
C ASN A 120 -19.86 8.97 0.19
N GLU A 121 -19.42 9.90 1.03
CA GLU A 121 -20.26 11.02 1.48
C GLU A 121 -20.77 11.83 0.27
N SER A 122 -19.90 12.17 -0.67
CA SER A 122 -20.29 12.84 -1.92
C SER A 122 -21.31 12.03 -2.72
N TYR A 123 -21.13 10.72 -2.87
CA TYR A 123 -22.11 9.86 -3.57
C TYR A 123 -23.45 9.80 -2.84
N THR A 124 -23.46 9.81 -1.51
CA THR A 124 -24.72 9.81 -0.74
C THR A 124 -25.49 11.11 -0.90
N GLU A 125 -24.81 12.25 -0.92
CA GLU A 125 -25.42 13.56 -1.21
C GLU A 125 -26.01 13.60 -2.61
N GLU A 126 -25.25 13.16 -3.62
CA GLU A 126 -25.71 13.12 -5.01
C GLU A 126 -26.93 12.21 -5.16
N ASN A 127 -26.92 11.04 -4.53
CA ASN A 127 -28.06 10.13 -4.49
C ASN A 127 -29.29 10.72 -3.77
N SER A 128 -29.11 11.61 -2.79
CA SER A 128 -30.22 12.37 -2.20
C SER A 128 -30.81 13.34 -3.21
N ARG A 129 -29.97 14.09 -3.93
CA ARG A 129 -30.42 15.05 -4.96
C ARG A 129 -31.19 14.33 -6.08
N PHE A 130 -30.72 13.17 -6.53
CA PHE A 130 -31.46 12.38 -7.51
C PHE A 130 -32.82 11.92 -7.00
N ARG A 131 -32.93 11.52 -5.73
CA ARG A 131 -34.22 11.15 -5.12
C ARG A 131 -35.19 12.33 -5.10
N ASP A 132 -34.72 13.52 -4.75
CA ASP A 132 -35.54 14.73 -4.74
C ASP A 132 -36.04 15.12 -6.14
N ILE A 133 -35.16 15.05 -7.15
CA ILE A 133 -35.52 15.28 -8.56
C ILE A 133 -36.57 14.26 -9.03
N ILE A 134 -36.38 12.98 -8.73
CA ILE A 134 -37.37 11.93 -9.08
C ILE A 134 -38.72 12.22 -8.44
N LYS A 135 -38.73 12.67 -7.18
CA LYS A 135 -39.96 13.03 -6.46
C LYS A 135 -40.67 14.22 -7.13
N ALA A 136 -39.92 15.25 -7.52
CA ALA A 136 -40.45 16.41 -8.24
C ALA A 136 -41.05 16.02 -9.59
N LEU A 137 -40.32 15.25 -10.41
CA LEU A 137 -40.79 14.77 -11.72
C LEU A 137 -42.07 13.93 -11.61
N LYS A 138 -42.17 13.06 -10.60
CA LYS A 138 -43.40 12.30 -10.33
C LYS A 138 -44.58 13.23 -10.02
N SER A 139 -44.34 14.30 -9.26
CA SER A 139 -45.38 15.28 -8.95
C SER A 139 -45.83 16.04 -10.20
N ASP A 140 -44.91 16.42 -11.07
CA ASP A 140 -45.25 17.16 -12.28
C ASP A 140 -45.93 16.29 -13.33
N ASN A 141 -45.49 15.03 -13.50
CA ASN A 141 -46.19 14.05 -14.33
C ASN A 141 -47.65 13.87 -13.87
N LYS A 142 -47.90 13.79 -12.57
CA LYS A 142 -49.28 13.71 -12.04
C LYS A 142 -50.12 14.95 -12.38
N LYS A 143 -49.52 16.14 -12.40
CA LYS A 143 -50.22 17.37 -12.83
C LYS A 143 -50.52 17.33 -14.33
N ASP A 144 -49.58 16.85 -15.13
CA ASP A 144 -49.75 16.77 -16.58
C ASP A 144 -50.77 15.71 -16.98
N GLU A 145 -50.80 14.56 -16.30
CA GLU A 145 -51.88 13.56 -16.43
C GLU A 145 -53.26 14.18 -16.16
N ALA A 146 -53.39 15.00 -15.10
CA ALA A 146 -54.64 15.69 -14.79
C ALA A 146 -55.03 16.73 -15.85
N LYS A 147 -54.07 17.45 -16.44
CA LYS A 147 -54.32 18.39 -17.54
C LYS A 147 -54.76 17.65 -18.80
N ILE A 148 -54.09 16.54 -19.14
CA ILE A 148 -54.43 15.70 -20.30
C ILE A 148 -55.86 15.19 -20.17
N ALA A 149 -56.22 14.61 -19.01
CA ALA A 149 -57.59 14.13 -18.76
C ALA A 149 -58.65 15.24 -18.90
N ASN A 150 -58.34 16.47 -18.47
CA ASN A 150 -59.24 17.62 -18.63
C ASN A 150 -59.37 18.04 -20.12
N LEU A 151 -58.28 18.09 -20.86
CA LEU A 151 -58.30 18.40 -22.30
C LEU A 151 -59.06 17.34 -23.08
N GLU A 152 -58.86 16.05 -22.78
CA GLU A 152 -59.62 14.95 -23.38
C GLU A 152 -61.12 15.06 -23.08
N ALA A 153 -61.50 15.42 -21.86
CA ALA A 153 -62.89 15.67 -21.49
C ALA A 153 -63.50 16.88 -22.24
N GLN A 154 -62.70 17.91 -22.54
CA GLN A 154 -63.12 19.05 -23.36
C GLN A 154 -63.27 18.66 -24.84
N ILE A 155 -62.35 17.86 -25.38
CA ILE A 155 -62.45 17.33 -26.76
C ILE A 155 -63.68 16.41 -26.91
N ALA A 156 -63.95 15.55 -25.92
CA ALA A 156 -65.14 14.70 -25.93
C ALA A 156 -66.46 15.51 -25.91
N LYS A 157 -66.44 16.72 -25.34
CA LYS A 157 -67.60 17.65 -25.34
C LYS A 157 -67.66 18.53 -26.59
N GLY A 158 -66.52 18.85 -27.19
CA GLY A 158 -66.40 19.63 -28.43
C GLY A 158 -66.12 18.71 -29.62
N GLY A 159 -67.17 18.18 -30.26
CA GLY A 159 -67.02 17.33 -31.44
C GLY A 159 -66.23 18.03 -32.56
N VAL A 160 -64.98 17.60 -32.78
CA VAL A 160 -64.14 18.06 -33.90
C VAL A 160 -63.65 16.85 -34.69
N LYS A 161 -63.88 16.92 -36.01
CA LYS A 161 -63.51 15.93 -37.02
C LYS A 161 -61.98 15.87 -37.18
N THR A 162 -61.38 14.71 -36.97
CA THR A 162 -59.96 14.45 -37.18
C THR A 162 -59.65 14.20 -38.66
N GLY A 163 -58.87 15.09 -39.26
CA GLY A 163 -58.18 14.84 -40.52
C GLY A 163 -56.86 14.12 -40.26
N GLU A 164 -56.64 13.02 -40.96
CA GLU A 164 -55.41 12.22 -40.93
C GLU A 164 -54.25 12.97 -41.60
N HIS A 165 -53.14 13.12 -40.86
CA HIS A 165 -51.82 13.26 -41.47
C HIS A 165 -50.89 12.21 -40.84
N THR A 166 -50.59 11.18 -41.63
CA THR A 166 -49.59 10.16 -41.37
C THR A 166 -48.20 10.72 -41.65
N ALA A 167 -47.39 10.90 -40.61
CA ALA A 167 -45.95 11.12 -40.71
C ALA A 167 -45.22 10.03 -39.91
N ALA A 168 -44.26 9.36 -40.56
CA ALA A 168 -43.48 8.25 -40.00
C ALA A 168 -42.81 8.63 -38.65
N PRO A 169 -42.74 7.70 -37.68
CA PRO A 169 -42.22 8.00 -36.35
C PRO A 169 -40.71 8.27 -36.42
N LYS A 170 -40.32 9.53 -36.19
CA LYS A 170 -38.93 9.89 -35.88
C LYS A 170 -38.60 9.28 -34.52
N TYR A 171 -37.59 8.41 -34.46
CA TYR A 171 -37.06 7.90 -33.20
C TYR A 171 -36.67 9.09 -32.30
N ASP A 172 -37.14 9.09 -31.05
CA ASP A 172 -36.80 10.10 -30.06
C ASP A 172 -35.27 10.24 -29.93
N PRO A 173 -34.69 11.44 -30.15
CA PRO A 173 -33.26 11.69 -30.01
C PRO A 173 -32.66 11.24 -28.67
N TYR A 174 -33.46 11.26 -27.61
CA TYR A 174 -33.03 10.80 -26.29
C TYR A 174 -32.78 9.28 -26.27
N ILE A 175 -33.70 8.49 -26.83
CA ILE A 175 -33.59 7.03 -26.91
C ILE A 175 -32.37 6.63 -27.73
N VAL A 176 -32.13 7.29 -28.86
CA VAL A 176 -30.96 7.03 -29.72
C VAL A 176 -29.65 7.29 -28.97
N LYS A 177 -29.58 8.39 -28.20
CA LYS A 177 -28.40 8.72 -27.38
C LYS A 177 -28.15 7.68 -26.30
N GLN A 178 -29.20 7.21 -25.61
CA GLN A 178 -29.06 6.21 -24.55
C GLN A 178 -28.63 4.84 -25.11
N GLN A 179 -29.23 4.41 -26.22
CA GLN A 179 -28.84 3.18 -26.90
C GLN A 179 -27.38 3.22 -27.37
N ALA A 180 -26.94 4.34 -27.95
CA ALA A 180 -25.54 4.52 -28.35
C ALA A 180 -24.58 4.41 -27.16
N LYS A 181 -24.90 5.02 -26.00
CA LYS A 181 -24.08 4.89 -24.78
C LYS A 181 -23.98 3.44 -24.29
N ASN A 182 -25.11 2.75 -24.22
CA ASN A 182 -25.14 1.35 -23.77
C ASN A 182 -24.32 0.46 -24.72
N MET A 183 -24.45 0.65 -26.03
CA MET A 183 -23.66 -0.09 -27.03
C MET A 183 -22.17 0.22 -26.95
N ALA A 184 -21.78 1.48 -26.70
CA ALA A 184 -20.38 1.85 -26.49
C ALA A 184 -19.78 1.10 -25.30
N GLN A 185 -20.53 0.98 -24.20
CA GLN A 185 -20.10 0.24 -23.01
C GLN A 185 -19.93 -1.25 -23.30
N VAL A 186 -20.94 -1.89 -23.91
CA VAL A 186 -20.88 -3.32 -24.28
C VAL A 186 -19.73 -3.61 -25.24
N MET A 187 -19.52 -2.76 -26.25
CA MET A 187 -18.39 -2.87 -27.18
C MET A 187 -17.06 -2.76 -26.44
N ARG A 188 -16.93 -1.80 -25.51
CA ARG A 188 -15.72 -1.62 -24.71
C ARG A 188 -15.39 -2.84 -23.88
N ASP A 189 -16.37 -3.37 -23.17
CA ASP A 189 -16.18 -4.52 -22.29
C ASP A 189 -15.83 -5.78 -23.11
N ALA A 190 -16.50 -5.99 -24.25
CA ALA A 190 -16.20 -7.09 -25.15
C ALA A 190 -14.78 -7.01 -25.73
N ILE A 191 -14.31 -5.83 -26.12
CA ILE A 191 -12.94 -5.64 -26.63
C ILE A 191 -11.93 -5.86 -25.50
N LYS A 192 -12.17 -5.31 -24.29
CA LYS A 192 -11.30 -5.53 -23.13
C LYS A 192 -11.16 -7.01 -22.77
N LEU A 193 -12.23 -7.78 -22.87
CA LEU A 193 -12.19 -9.24 -22.67
C LEU A 193 -11.28 -9.96 -23.69
N GLN A 194 -11.13 -9.41 -24.90
CA GLN A 194 -10.21 -9.93 -25.91
C GLN A 194 -8.75 -9.50 -25.68
N MET A 195 -8.49 -8.50 -24.84
CA MET A 195 -7.16 -7.96 -24.53
C MET A 195 -6.43 -8.85 -23.51
N LYS A 196 -5.94 -9.99 -23.98
CA LYS A 196 -5.13 -10.93 -23.20
C LYS A 196 -3.67 -10.82 -23.59
N TRP A 197 -2.79 -10.95 -22.61
CA TRP A 197 -1.35 -11.00 -22.85
C TRP A 197 -1.00 -12.02 -23.94
N ALA A 198 -0.13 -11.61 -24.86
CA ALA A 198 0.47 -12.46 -25.87
C ALA A 198 1.88 -11.93 -26.18
N PRO A 199 2.84 -12.79 -26.58
CA PRO A 199 4.19 -12.34 -26.90
C PRO A 199 4.24 -11.25 -27.98
N SER A 200 3.33 -11.28 -28.96
CA SER A 200 3.22 -10.27 -30.02
C SER A 200 2.83 -8.88 -29.52
N CYS A 201 2.28 -8.75 -28.30
CA CYS A 201 1.96 -7.47 -27.69
C CYS A 201 3.19 -6.59 -27.43
N LYS A 202 4.40 -7.18 -27.33
CA LYS A 202 5.65 -6.42 -27.15
C LYS A 202 6.19 -5.81 -28.44
N THR A 203 5.89 -6.39 -29.60
CA THR A 203 6.58 -6.07 -30.86
C THR A 203 5.66 -5.44 -31.89
N SER A 204 4.59 -6.14 -32.29
CA SER A 204 3.77 -5.77 -33.46
C SER A 204 2.29 -5.56 -33.15
N GLY A 205 1.92 -5.74 -31.88
CA GLY A 205 0.56 -5.73 -31.38
C GLY A 205 -0.25 -6.96 -31.81
N LYS A 206 -1.24 -7.34 -31.00
CA LYS A 206 -2.19 -8.42 -31.29
C LYS A 206 -3.47 -7.85 -31.87
N ARG A 207 -3.99 -8.50 -32.92
CA ARG A 207 -5.22 -8.07 -33.58
C ARG A 207 -6.46 -8.41 -32.75
N TRP A 208 -7.46 -7.56 -32.82
CA TRP A 208 -8.80 -7.78 -32.27
C TRP A 208 -9.86 -7.39 -33.29
N SER A 209 -11.04 -7.99 -33.16
CA SER A 209 -12.20 -7.68 -33.99
C SER A 209 -13.46 -7.86 -33.17
N TYR A 210 -14.36 -6.89 -33.26
CA TYR A 210 -15.66 -6.93 -32.62
C TYR A 210 -16.74 -6.59 -33.64
N THR A 211 -17.76 -7.44 -33.72
CA THR A 211 -18.91 -7.28 -34.62
C THR A 211 -20.17 -7.27 -33.79
N SER A 212 -21.07 -6.31 -34.07
CA SER A 212 -22.35 -6.20 -33.37
C SER A 212 -23.43 -5.63 -34.27
N MET A 213 -24.69 -5.94 -33.94
CA MET A 213 -25.88 -5.42 -34.62
C MET A 213 -26.40 -4.18 -33.88
N VAL A 214 -26.90 -3.22 -34.64
CA VAL A 214 -27.41 -1.94 -34.15
C VAL A 214 -28.93 -1.90 -34.36
N PRO A 215 -29.72 -1.42 -33.38
CA PRO A 215 -31.17 -1.30 -33.52
C PRO A 215 -31.61 -0.41 -34.68
N SER A 216 -30.84 0.63 -34.99
CA SER A 216 -31.08 1.53 -36.12
C SER A 216 -29.78 2.15 -36.62
N ALA A 217 -29.76 2.56 -37.90
CA ALA A 217 -28.62 3.26 -38.46
C ALA A 217 -28.31 4.58 -37.72
N ASP A 218 -29.32 5.27 -37.18
CA ASP A 218 -29.13 6.51 -36.42
C ASP A 218 -28.32 6.30 -35.14
N VAL A 219 -28.51 5.16 -34.46
CA VAL A 219 -27.70 4.78 -33.29
C VAL A 219 -26.25 4.53 -33.71
N PHE A 220 -26.00 3.94 -34.88
CA PHE A 220 -24.64 3.74 -35.40
C PHE A 220 -23.93 5.07 -35.65
N TYR A 221 -24.59 5.99 -36.36
CA TYR A 221 -24.03 7.32 -36.61
C TYR A 221 -23.79 8.08 -35.29
N LYS A 222 -24.71 7.97 -34.33
CA LYS A 222 -24.56 8.59 -33.01
C LYS A 222 -23.41 7.98 -32.20
N LEU A 223 -23.25 6.66 -32.22
CA LEU A 223 -22.21 5.91 -31.51
C LEU A 223 -20.81 6.36 -31.94
N PHE A 224 -20.55 6.40 -33.25
CA PHE A 224 -19.26 6.82 -33.80
C PHE A 224 -19.13 8.32 -34.03
N ARG A 225 -20.12 9.12 -33.57
CA ARG A 225 -20.19 10.59 -33.73
C ARG A 225 -20.04 11.05 -35.18
N LEU A 226 -20.62 10.28 -36.09
CA LEU A 226 -20.61 10.56 -37.51
C LEU A 226 -21.88 11.29 -37.91
N ASP A 227 -21.77 12.29 -38.78
CA ASP A 227 -22.94 12.97 -39.30
C ASP A 227 -23.57 12.17 -40.46
N ARG A 228 -24.80 11.68 -40.22
CA ARG A 228 -25.58 10.94 -41.21
C ARG A 228 -25.76 11.73 -42.50
N ALA A 229 -25.99 13.04 -42.42
CA ALA A 229 -26.25 13.88 -43.58
C ALA A 229 -25.01 14.03 -44.48
N THR A 230 -23.83 14.19 -43.86
CA THR A 230 -22.54 14.26 -44.56
C THR A 230 -22.16 12.91 -45.19
N GLU A 231 -22.43 11.79 -44.51
CA GLU A 231 -22.05 10.46 -44.99
C GLU A 231 -22.97 9.90 -46.09
N LEU A 232 -24.30 10.09 -45.97
CA LEU A 232 -25.24 9.66 -47.01
C LEU A 232 -25.15 10.53 -48.27
N ARG A 233 -24.85 11.84 -48.15
CA ARG A 233 -24.65 12.70 -49.32
C ARG A 233 -23.38 12.37 -50.08
N ALA A 234 -22.33 11.94 -49.39
CA ALA A 234 -21.03 11.69 -50.00
C ALA A 234 -20.99 10.40 -50.85
N LYS A 235 -21.67 9.31 -50.44
CA LYS A 235 -21.59 8.00 -51.14
C LYS A 235 -22.88 7.16 -51.01
N LYS A 236 -23.35 6.58 -52.13
CA LYS A 236 -24.47 5.60 -52.18
C LYS A 236 -24.22 4.30 -51.39
N LYS A 237 -22.96 3.97 -51.10
CA LYS A 237 -22.55 2.78 -50.32
C LYS A 237 -21.47 3.17 -49.31
N TRP A 238 -21.61 2.69 -48.07
CA TRP A 238 -20.62 2.87 -47.01
C TRP A 238 -19.25 2.31 -47.43
N LYS A 239 -18.18 3.10 -47.25
CA LYS A 239 -16.80 2.62 -47.41
C LYS A 239 -16.16 2.48 -46.03
N GLN A 240 -15.38 1.43 -45.83
CA GLN A 240 -14.61 1.22 -44.61
C GLN A 240 -13.85 2.49 -44.22
N LYS A 241 -13.96 2.89 -42.95
CA LYS A 241 -13.32 4.07 -42.41
C LYS A 241 -12.17 3.70 -41.48
N LYS A 242 -11.16 4.57 -41.46
CA LYS A 242 -10.05 4.50 -40.52
C LYS A 242 -10.26 5.62 -39.48
N ILE A 243 -10.49 5.24 -38.23
CA ILE A 243 -10.67 6.15 -37.10
C ILE A 243 -9.33 6.22 -36.35
N SER A 244 -8.87 7.42 -35.99
CA SER A 244 -7.71 7.60 -35.13
C SER A 244 -7.99 7.09 -33.72
N ILE A 245 -6.94 6.78 -32.97
CA ILE A 245 -7.07 6.33 -31.58
C ILE A 245 -7.72 7.44 -30.73
N ASP A 246 -7.28 8.69 -30.89
CA ASP A 246 -7.85 9.86 -30.20
C ASP A 246 -9.37 10.01 -30.41
N GLY A 247 -9.84 9.79 -31.64
CA GLY A 247 -11.28 9.85 -31.95
C GLY A 247 -12.09 8.69 -31.36
N PHE A 248 -11.41 7.65 -30.87
CA PHE A 248 -11.99 6.47 -30.26
C PHE A 248 -11.89 6.49 -28.72
N GLU A 249 -10.90 7.17 -28.16
CA GLU A 249 -10.72 7.41 -26.71
C GLU A 249 -11.86 8.22 -26.10
N ASP A 250 -12.51 9.06 -26.90
CA ASP A 250 -13.74 9.78 -26.57
C ASP A 250 -14.94 8.86 -26.24
N MET A 251 -14.84 7.57 -26.56
CA MET A 251 -15.80 6.53 -26.16
C MET A 251 -15.38 5.81 -24.86
N GLY A 252 -14.34 6.26 -24.17
CA GLY A 252 -13.88 5.81 -22.85
C GLY A 252 -12.46 5.24 -22.84
N THR A 253 -12.01 4.77 -21.68
CA THR A 253 -10.64 4.27 -21.49
C THR A 253 -10.47 2.83 -21.98
N TRP A 254 -9.52 2.61 -22.89
CA TRP A 254 -9.26 1.34 -23.58
C TRP A 254 -8.07 0.55 -23.00
N THR A 255 -7.71 0.84 -21.75
CA THR A 255 -6.56 0.24 -21.07
C THR A 255 -6.96 -0.98 -20.24
N VAL A 256 -6.12 -2.01 -20.23
CA VAL A 256 -6.22 -3.20 -19.36
C VAL A 256 -4.90 -3.40 -18.63
N THR A 257 -4.93 -3.40 -17.30
CA THR A 257 -3.74 -3.59 -16.46
C THR A 257 -3.32 -5.06 -16.43
N ILE A 258 -2.02 -5.31 -16.57
CA ILE A 258 -1.37 -6.62 -16.40
C ILE A 258 -0.28 -6.51 -15.33
N ARG A 259 0.24 -7.64 -14.84
CA ARG A 259 1.14 -7.70 -13.67
C ARG A 259 2.30 -6.69 -13.68
N TYR A 260 2.88 -6.40 -14.85
CA TYR A 260 4.06 -5.52 -14.98
C TYR A 260 3.89 -4.39 -16.01
N ASN A 261 2.67 -4.17 -16.54
CA ASN A 261 2.42 -3.16 -17.58
C ASN A 261 0.92 -2.89 -17.79
N SER A 262 0.57 -2.08 -18.79
CA SER A 262 -0.78 -1.94 -19.34
C SER A 262 -0.84 -2.38 -20.82
N LEU A 263 -1.99 -2.88 -21.25
CA LEU A 263 -2.31 -3.11 -22.66
C LEU A 263 -3.22 -1.99 -23.15
N GLU A 264 -2.87 -1.41 -24.29
CA GLU A 264 -3.56 -0.27 -24.91
C GLU A 264 -3.77 -0.50 -26.41
N LEU A 265 -4.60 0.33 -27.04
CA LEU A 265 -4.78 0.33 -28.49
C LEU A 265 -3.57 1.00 -29.14
N VAL A 266 -2.92 0.30 -30.07
CA VAL A 266 -1.62 0.74 -30.65
C VAL A 266 -1.75 1.10 -32.14
N SER A 267 -2.91 0.87 -32.74
CA SER A 267 -3.16 1.20 -34.15
C SER A 267 -4.49 1.88 -34.37
N ASN A 268 -4.59 2.63 -35.45
CA ASN A 268 -5.87 3.12 -35.95
C ASN A 268 -6.88 1.99 -36.14
N ILE A 269 -8.14 2.33 -35.96
CA ILE A 269 -9.25 1.37 -35.91
C ILE A 269 -9.98 1.39 -37.24
N LEU A 270 -10.27 0.22 -37.77
CA LEU A 270 -10.99 0.05 -39.02
C LEU A 270 -12.46 -0.21 -38.70
N LEU A 271 -13.33 0.70 -39.17
CA LEU A 271 -14.77 0.64 -39.01
C LEU A 271 -15.44 0.22 -40.33
N LYS A 272 -16.16 -0.89 -40.30
CA LYS A 272 -17.04 -1.37 -41.38
C LYS A 272 -18.49 -1.31 -40.89
N PHE A 273 -19.39 -0.87 -41.76
CA PHE A 273 -20.82 -0.87 -41.51
C PHE A 273 -21.54 -1.50 -42.71
N ASP A 274 -22.42 -2.43 -42.40
CA ASP A 274 -23.33 -3.09 -43.33
C ASP A 274 -24.75 -2.57 -43.05
N ALA A 275 -25.25 -1.73 -43.96
CA ALA A 275 -26.55 -1.09 -43.85
C ALA A 275 -27.72 -2.06 -44.08
N GLU A 276 -27.50 -3.19 -44.78
CA GLU A 276 -28.57 -4.17 -45.02
C GLU A 276 -28.86 -4.96 -43.75
N LYS A 277 -27.80 -5.31 -43.01
CA LYS A 277 -27.89 -6.08 -41.76
C LYS A 277 -27.91 -5.21 -40.50
N ASN A 278 -27.82 -3.88 -40.65
CA ASN A 278 -27.58 -2.92 -39.56
C ASN A 278 -26.47 -3.39 -38.61
N SER A 279 -25.37 -3.91 -39.15
CA SER A 279 -24.28 -4.45 -38.35
C SER A 279 -22.98 -3.70 -38.62
N PHE A 280 -22.14 -3.57 -37.60
CA PHE A 280 -20.82 -2.97 -37.75
C PHE A 280 -19.74 -3.90 -37.23
N THR A 281 -18.56 -3.77 -37.81
CA THR A 281 -17.34 -4.43 -37.36
C THR A 281 -16.27 -3.38 -37.12
N VAL A 282 -15.71 -3.39 -35.92
CA VAL A 282 -14.51 -2.63 -35.57
C VAL A 282 -13.34 -3.59 -35.39
N SER A 283 -12.19 -3.22 -35.92
CA SER A 283 -10.97 -4.02 -35.81
C SER A 283 -9.74 -3.15 -35.64
N GLY A 284 -8.74 -3.66 -34.93
CA GLY A 284 -7.51 -2.93 -34.64
C GLY A 284 -6.45 -3.84 -34.04
N LYS A 285 -5.44 -3.22 -33.43
CA LYS A 285 -4.39 -3.91 -32.68
C LYS A 285 -4.28 -3.33 -31.26
N TYR A 286 -3.97 -4.19 -30.30
CA TYR A 286 -3.58 -3.83 -28.95
C TYR A 286 -2.19 -4.35 -28.60
N GLY A 287 -1.53 -3.75 -27.63
CA GLY A 287 -0.19 -4.14 -27.21
C GLY A 287 0.27 -3.33 -26.01
N VAL A 288 1.52 -3.55 -25.62
CA VAL A 288 2.18 -2.65 -24.67
C VAL A 288 2.44 -1.35 -25.42
N PRO A 289 2.16 -0.17 -24.83
CA PRO A 289 2.60 1.09 -25.41
C PRO A 289 4.13 1.05 -25.51
N SER A 290 4.65 0.76 -26.69
CA SER A 290 6.06 0.94 -26.98
C SER A 290 6.35 2.42 -26.74
N ILE A 291 7.40 2.72 -25.96
CA ILE A 291 7.95 4.08 -25.87
C ILE A 291 8.06 4.56 -27.31
N ARG A 292 7.27 5.57 -27.70
CA ARG A 292 7.37 6.19 -29.01
C ARG A 292 8.76 6.82 -29.04
N VAL A 293 9.72 6.15 -29.68
CA VAL A 293 10.99 6.76 -30.10
C VAL A 293 10.74 7.46 -31.42
#